data_AF-A0A2V5KWR6-F1
#
_entry.id   AF-A0A2V5KWR6-F1
#
_cell.length_a   1.000
_cell.length_b   1.000
_cell.length_c   1.000
_cell.angle_alpha   90.00
_cell.angle_beta   90.00
_cell.angle_gamma   90.00
#
_symmetry.space_group_name_H-M   'P 1'
#
loop_
_entity.id
_entity.type
_entity.pdbx_description
1 polymer ?
#
loop_
_entity_poly.entity_id
_entity_poly.type
_entity_poly.pdbx_seq_one_letter_code
_entity_poly.pdbx_strand_id
1 'polypeptide(L)'
;MAMHLFTFRYKQELDSEGIPRLGLFAEEEEKLNPDLVTGDAKGKAYAVRYDAVIAMLLDELIKEHRAVEELNRKIQQQDMAITQLKKEMEIVVTYLKEHSKIQKWAHGSKRADLHSKRSSRAITLGSLLRGEQKTHNPSL
;
A
#
# COMPACT_ATOMS: atom_id res chain seq x y z
N MET A 1 -27.69 0.56 8.63
CA MET A 1 -29.15 0.31 8.70
C MET A 1 -29.61 -0.48 7.47
N ALA A 2 -30.75 -1.18 7.49
CA ALA A 2 -31.18 -2.01 6.35
C ALA A 2 -32.67 -1.78 6.04
N MET A 3 -32.96 -1.53 4.76
CA MET A 3 -34.31 -1.47 4.18
C MET A 3 -34.34 -2.34 2.93
N HIS A 4 -35.47 -2.98 2.67
CA HIS A 4 -35.60 -3.85 1.51
C HIS A 4 -36.41 -3.16 0.41
N LEU A 5 -35.72 -2.77 -0.66
CA LEU A 5 -36.32 -2.18 -1.84
C LEU A 5 -36.83 -3.29 -2.77
N PHE A 6 -38.08 -3.17 -3.17
CA PHE A 6 -38.72 -4.10 -4.08
C PHE A 6 -39.10 -3.40 -5.38
N THR A 7 -38.91 -4.09 -6.49
CA THR A 7 -39.48 -3.69 -7.77
C THR A 7 -40.85 -4.35 -7.92
N PHE A 8 -41.91 -3.55 -8.06
CA PHE A 8 -43.27 -4.05 -8.20
C PHE A 8 -44.03 -3.30 -9.29
N ARG A 9 -45.19 -3.84 -9.67
CA ARG A 9 -46.13 -3.20 -10.59
C ARG A 9 -47.50 -3.15 -9.90
N TYR A 10 -48.24 -2.08 -10.12
CA TYR A 10 -49.63 -2.04 -9.69
C TYR A 10 -50.47 -3.00 -10.55
N LYS A 11 -51.63 -3.40 -10.02
CA LYS A 11 -52.62 -4.16 -10.80
C LYS A 11 -53.02 -3.37 -12.05
N GLN A 12 -53.32 -4.06 -13.16
CA GLN A 12 -53.69 -3.43 -14.43
C GLN A 12 -54.87 -2.44 -14.29
N GLU A 13 -55.78 -2.68 -13.35
CA GLU A 13 -56.92 -1.80 -13.05
C GLU A 13 -56.49 -0.41 -12.54
N LEU A 14 -55.30 -0.30 -11.94
CA LEU A 14 -54.75 0.93 -11.35
C LEU A 14 -53.62 1.54 -12.21
N ASP A 15 -52.97 0.73 -13.03
CA ASP A 15 -51.89 1.14 -13.91
C ASP A 15 -51.94 0.30 -15.20
N SER A 16 -52.56 0.85 -16.24
CA SER A 16 -52.70 0.19 -17.55
C SER A 16 -51.38 0.06 -18.29
N GLU A 17 -50.41 0.94 -18.01
CA GLU A 17 -49.06 0.89 -18.58
C GLU A 17 -48.17 -0.10 -17.82
N GLY A 18 -48.58 -0.45 -16.59
CA GLY A 18 -47.93 -1.46 -15.76
C GLY A 18 -46.48 -1.10 -15.44
N ILE A 19 -46.14 0.17 -15.26
CA ILE A 19 -44.75 0.62 -15.13
C ILE A 19 -44.10 -0.02 -13.89
N PRO A 20 -42.89 -0.61 -13.99
CA PRO A 20 -42.16 -1.08 -12.82
C PRO A 20 -41.79 0.11 -11.91
N ARG A 21 -42.10 -0.01 -10.63
CA ARG A 21 -41.75 0.98 -9.60
C ARG A 21 -40.90 0.33 -8.54
N LEU A 22 -40.01 1.14 -7.97
CA LEU A 22 -39.26 0.77 -6.79
C LEU A 22 -40.01 1.28 -5.56
N GLY A 23 -40.13 0.47 -4.51
CA GLY A 23 -40.70 0.93 -3.25
C GLY A 23 -40.51 -0.06 -2.11
N LEU A 24 -41.16 0.26 -1.00
CA LEU A 24 -41.08 -0.45 0.27
C LEU A 24 -42.46 -1.00 0.61
N PHE A 25 -42.50 -2.21 1.18
CA PHE A 25 -43.74 -2.80 1.68
C PHE A 25 -43.79 -2.67 3.20
N ALA A 26 -44.91 -2.16 3.71
CA ALA A 26 -45.09 -1.90 5.14
C ALA A 26 -44.88 -3.17 5.98
N GLU A 27 -45.32 -4.32 5.50
CA GLU A 27 -45.19 -5.60 6.21
C GLU A 27 -43.74 -6.11 6.26
N GLU A 28 -42.92 -5.80 5.26
CA GLU A 28 -41.49 -6.17 5.26
C GLU A 28 -40.67 -5.19 6.09
N GLU A 29 -40.99 -3.89 6.02
CA GLU A 29 -40.33 -2.88 6.85
C GLU A 29 -40.73 -3.01 8.33
N GLU A 30 -41.95 -3.45 8.66
CA GLU A 30 -42.37 -3.69 10.06
C GLU A 30 -41.48 -4.76 10.73
N LYS A 31 -41.04 -5.79 9.98
CA LYS A 31 -40.15 -6.82 10.51
C LYS A 31 -38.72 -6.31 10.75
N LEU A 32 -38.27 -5.34 9.96
CA LEU A 32 -36.91 -4.78 10.03
C LEU A 32 -36.82 -3.63 11.02
N ASN A 33 -37.74 -2.68 10.91
CA ASN A 33 -37.81 -1.47 11.69
C ASN A 33 -39.27 -0.98 11.81
N PRO A 34 -40.00 -1.39 12.87
CA PRO A 34 -41.39 -1.00 13.12
C PRO A 34 -41.62 0.52 13.15
N ASP A 35 -40.61 1.32 13.54
CA ASP A 35 -40.74 2.77 13.65
C ASP A 35 -40.96 3.46 12.29
N LEU A 36 -40.66 2.77 11.20
CA LEU A 36 -40.84 3.24 9.83
C LEU A 36 -42.24 2.99 9.28
N VAL A 37 -43.13 2.36 10.05
CA VAL A 37 -44.45 1.95 9.59
C VAL A 37 -45.53 2.56 10.46
N THR A 38 -46.66 2.91 9.83
CA THR A 38 -47.88 3.33 10.51
C THR A 38 -48.87 2.17 10.47
N GLY A 39 -49.43 1.83 11.64
CA GLY A 39 -50.46 0.82 11.76
C GLY A 39 -51.86 1.36 11.44
N ASP A 40 -52.76 0.47 11.04
CA ASP A 40 -54.20 0.73 10.93
C ASP A 40 -54.88 0.79 12.32
N ALA A 41 -56.20 0.95 12.34
CA ALA A 41 -56.99 0.99 13.58
C ALA A 41 -56.92 -0.31 14.42
N LYS A 42 -56.41 -1.42 13.86
CA LYS A 42 -56.18 -2.70 14.53
C LYS A 42 -54.71 -2.90 14.89
N GLY A 43 -53.86 -1.90 14.63
CA GLY A 43 -52.42 -1.94 14.88
C GLY A 43 -51.62 -2.73 13.85
N LYS A 44 -52.21 -3.12 12.71
CA LYS A 44 -51.49 -3.84 11.66
C LYS A 44 -50.78 -2.85 10.74
N ALA A 45 -49.51 -3.11 10.41
CA ALA A 45 -48.78 -2.35 9.39
C ALA A 45 -49.62 -2.08 8.13
N TYR A 46 -49.77 -0.79 7.80
CA TYR A 46 -50.61 -0.34 6.68
C TYR A 46 -49.85 0.58 5.72
N ALA A 47 -49.02 1.48 6.23
CA ALA A 47 -48.31 2.45 5.40
C ALA A 47 -46.88 2.70 5.89
N VAL A 48 -45.94 2.81 4.96
CA VAL A 48 -44.56 3.23 5.28
C VAL A 48 -44.52 4.75 5.49
N ARG A 49 -43.80 5.20 6.52
CA ARG A 49 -43.55 6.60 6.83
C ARG A 49 -42.37 7.11 6.00
N TYR A 50 -42.66 7.54 4.77
CA TYR A 50 -41.60 7.99 3.84
C TYR A 50 -40.74 9.12 4.39
N ASP A 51 -41.30 10.06 5.15
CA ASP A 51 -40.52 11.13 5.79
C ASP A 51 -39.49 10.58 6.78
N ALA A 52 -39.87 9.54 7.55
CA ALA A 52 -38.98 8.87 8.49
C ALA A 52 -37.88 8.11 7.74
N VAL A 53 -38.22 7.43 6.64
CA VAL A 53 -37.26 6.72 5.78
C VAL A 53 -36.24 7.70 5.18
N ILE A 54 -36.69 8.85 4.68
CA ILE A 54 -35.81 9.87 4.09
C ILE A 54 -34.88 10.47 5.16
N ALA A 55 -35.39 10.79 6.35
CA ALA A 55 -34.57 11.28 7.45
C ALA A 55 -33.51 10.25 7.89
N MET A 56 -33.91 8.97 7.95
CA MET A 56 -33.02 7.84 8.18
C MET A 56 -31.88 7.78 7.15
N LEU A 57 -32.22 7.86 5.86
CA LEU A 57 -31.26 7.78 4.76
C LEU A 57 -30.31 8.98 4.76
N LEU A 58 -30.80 10.17 5.10
CA LEU A 58 -29.98 11.36 5.20
C LEU A 58 -28.94 11.24 6.32
N ASP A 59 -29.36 10.75 7.49
CA ASP A 59 -28.44 10.51 8.61
C ASP A 59 -27.38 9.45 8.26
N GLU A 60 -27.78 8.34 7.63
CA GLU A 60 -26.85 7.30 7.17
C GLU A 60 -25.89 7.83 6.09
N LEU A 61 -26.38 8.61 5.13
CA LEU A 61 -25.54 9.22 4.10
C LEU A 61 -24.49 10.17 4.70
N ILE A 62 -24.87 10.97 5.70
CA ILE A 62 -23.93 11.87 6.40
C ILE A 62 -22.87 11.06 7.16
N LYS A 63 -23.27 9.98 7.82
CA LYS A 63 -22.34 9.09 8.55
C LYS A 63 -21.34 8.43 7.62
N GLU A 64 -21.82 7.82 6.53
CA GLU A 64 -20.98 7.19 5.53
C GLU A 64 -20.05 8.20 4.85
N HIS A 65 -20.55 9.40 4.52
CA HIS A 65 -19.70 10.45 3.96
C HIS A 65 -18.57 10.84 4.91
N ARG A 66 -18.85 11.04 6.20
CA ARG A 66 -17.81 11.31 7.21
C ARG A 66 -16.80 10.18 7.33
N ALA A 67 -17.25 8.93 7.33
CA ALA A 67 -16.37 7.77 7.38
C ALA A 67 -15.44 7.72 6.15
N VAL A 68 -15.98 8.00 4.96
CA VAL A 68 -15.19 8.10 3.72
C VAL A 68 -14.20 9.26 3.77
N GLU A 69 -14.57 10.42 4.29
CA GLU A 69 -13.64 11.55 4.47
C GLU A 69 -12.49 11.19 5.41
N GLU A 70 -12.77 10.52 6.52
CA GLU A 70 -11.75 10.06 7.46
C GLU A 70 -10.81 9.03 6.83
N LEU A 71 -11.34 8.08 6.07
CA LEU A 71 -10.55 7.11 5.32
C LEU A 71 -9.65 7.80 4.29
N ASN A 72 -10.19 8.77 3.54
CA ASN A 72 -9.41 9.56 2.58
C ASN A 72 -8.27 10.34 3.25
N ARG A 73 -8.51 10.93 4.44
CA ARG A 73 -7.45 11.59 5.22
C ARG A 73 -6.36 10.60 5.64
N LYS A 74 -6.73 9.39 6.09
CA LYS A 74 -5.75 8.34 6.46
C LYS A 74 -4.94 7.89 5.25
N ILE A 75 -5.58 7.71 4.09
CA ILE A 75 -4.90 7.35 2.84
C ILE A 75 -3.89 8.43 2.46
N GLN A 76 -4.28 9.71 2.50
CA GLN A 76 -3.36 10.82 2.21
C GLN A 76 -2.15 10.83 3.16
N GLN A 77 -2.36 10.60 4.46
CA GLN A 77 -1.26 10.49 5.43
C GLN A 77 -0.35 9.31 5.12
N GLN A 78 -0.92 8.16 4.74
CA GLN A 78 -0.15 6.98 4.35
C GLN A 78 0.65 7.22 3.07
N ASP A 79 0.07 7.87 2.06
CA ASP A 79 0.75 8.20 0.81
C ASP A 79 1.94 9.14 1.03
N MET A 80 1.80 10.13 1.93
CA MET A 80 2.91 10.98 2.35
C MET A 80 4.01 10.17 3.03
N ALA A 81 3.66 9.28 3.96
CA ALA A 81 4.63 8.43 4.65
C ALA A 81 5.35 7.46 3.68
N ILE A 82 4.61 6.84 2.75
CA ILE A 82 5.18 5.97 1.71
C ILE A 82 6.13 6.75 0.82
N THR A 83 5.76 7.97 0.42
CA THR A 83 6.62 8.82 -0.40
C THR A 83 7.93 9.17 0.32
N GLN A 84 7.84 9.51 1.61
CA GLN A 84 9.01 9.77 2.45
C GLN A 84 9.89 8.53 2.59
N LEU A 85 9.31 7.37 2.91
CA LEU A 85 10.05 6.11 3.01
C LEU A 85 10.71 5.71 1.68
N LYS A 86 10.05 5.93 0.54
CA LYS A 86 10.64 5.70 -0.79
C LYS A 86 11.89 6.56 -1.00
N LYS A 87 11.84 7.84 -0.61
CA LYS A 87 12.98 8.75 -0.71
C LYS A 87 14.14 8.32 0.21
N GLU A 88 13.83 7.92 1.45
CA GLU A 88 14.84 7.40 2.38
C GLU A 88 15.46 6.10 1.87
N MET A 89 14.66 5.20 1.31
CA MET A 89 15.13 3.97 0.69
C MET A 89 16.06 4.26 -0.49
N GLU A 90 15.72 5.22 -1.34
CA GLU A 90 16.58 5.64 -2.46
C GLU A 90 17.95 6.12 -1.94
N ILE A 91 17.97 6.95 -0.90
CA ILE A 91 19.20 7.41 -0.25
C ILE A 91 20.01 6.20 0.26
N VAL A 92 19.40 5.29 1.00
CA VAL A 92 20.08 4.08 1.50
C VAL A 92 20.66 3.25 0.35
N VAL A 93 19.90 3.06 -0.73
CA VAL A 93 20.37 2.32 -1.92
C VAL A 93 21.58 3.02 -2.56
N THR A 94 21.60 4.35 -2.64
CA THR A 94 22.76 5.09 -3.16
C THR A 94 24.00 4.90 -2.28
N TYR A 95 23.86 5.00 -0.96
CA TYR A 95 24.95 4.76 -0.01
C TYR A 95 25.50 3.34 -0.11
N LEU A 96 24.61 2.33 -0.22
CA LEU A 96 25.04 0.94 -0.38
C LEU A 96 25.83 0.72 -1.67
N LYS A 97 25.39 1.33 -2.78
CA LYS A 97 26.13 1.30 -4.05
C LYS A 97 27.52 1.91 -3.89
N GLU A 98 27.62 3.07 -3.25
CA GLU A 98 28.90 3.75 -3.05
C GLU A 98 29.84 2.96 -2.14
N HIS A 99 29.32 2.44 -1.02
CA HIS A 99 30.08 1.59 -0.11
C HIS A 99 30.59 0.32 -0.80
N SER A 100 29.79 -0.30 -1.67
CA SER A 100 30.22 -1.47 -2.45
C SER A 100 31.40 -1.17 -3.40
N LYS A 101 31.46 0.04 -3.97
CA LYS A 101 32.58 0.47 -4.81
C LYS A 101 33.85 0.65 -3.97
N ILE A 102 33.72 1.33 -2.83
CA ILE A 102 34.84 1.54 -1.89
C ILE A 102 35.42 0.21 -1.43
N GLN A 103 34.57 -0.77 -1.11
CA GLN A 103 35.03 -2.11 -0.75
C GLN A 103 35.82 -2.75 -1.91
N LYS A 104 35.33 -2.70 -3.15
CA LYS A 104 36.05 -3.26 -4.31
C LYS A 104 37.41 -2.59 -4.52
N TRP A 105 37.48 -1.27 -4.37
CA TRP A 105 38.75 -0.52 -4.45
C TRP A 105 39.72 -0.91 -3.34
N ALA A 106 39.25 -1.06 -2.10
CA ALA A 106 40.09 -1.50 -0.98
C ALA A 106 40.68 -2.90 -1.22
N HIS A 107 39.90 -3.83 -1.80
CA HIS A 107 40.39 -5.15 -2.19
C HIS A 107 41.39 -5.10 -3.35
N GLY A 108 41.15 -4.23 -4.34
CA GLY A 108 42.06 -4.01 -5.48
C GLY A 108 43.40 -3.40 -5.05
N SER A 109 43.38 -2.40 -4.17
CA SER A 109 44.59 -1.75 -3.63
C SER A 109 45.46 -2.75 -2.85
N LYS A 110 44.86 -3.56 -1.96
CA LYS A 110 45.59 -4.61 -1.24
C LYS A 110 46.28 -5.61 -2.18
N ARG A 111 45.65 -5.96 -3.31
CA ARG A 111 46.24 -6.82 -4.34
C ARG A 111 47.42 -6.14 -5.04
N ALA A 112 47.29 -4.88 -5.42
CA ALA A 112 48.37 -4.10 -6.05
C ALA A 112 49.58 -3.95 -5.12
N ASP A 113 49.35 -3.66 -3.83
CA ASP A 113 50.41 -3.55 -2.82
C ASP A 113 51.16 -4.86 -2.62
N LEU A 114 50.46 -6.00 -2.61
CA LEU A 114 51.09 -7.32 -2.54
C LEU A 114 51.97 -7.61 -3.77
N HIS A 115 51.50 -7.25 -4.97
CA HIS A 115 52.25 -7.43 -6.21
C HIS A 115 53.51 -6.55 -6.24
N SER A 116 53.40 -5.29 -5.80
CA SER A 116 54.53 -4.37 -5.65
C SER A 116 55.59 -4.93 -4.68
N LYS A 117 55.18 -5.34 -3.47
CA LYS A 117 56.09 -5.94 -2.47
C LYS A 117 56.77 -7.23 -2.96
N ARG A 118 56.05 -8.07 -3.71
CA ARG A 118 56.62 -9.28 -4.34
C ARG A 118 57.64 -8.94 -5.41
N SER A 119 57.37 -7.95 -6.26
CA SER A 119 58.29 -7.48 -7.29
C SER A 119 59.55 -6.86 -6.67
N SER A 120 59.42 -6.00 -5.66
CA SER A 120 60.56 -5.44 -4.94
C SER A 120 61.43 -6.52 -4.28
N ARG A 121 60.84 -7.52 -3.60
CA ARG A 121 61.61 -8.66 -3.04
C ARG A 121 62.32 -9.47 -4.11
N ALA A 122 61.70 -9.71 -5.26
CA ALA A 122 62.32 -10.46 -6.36
C ALA A 122 63.52 -9.71 -6.96
N ILE A 123 63.42 -8.39 -7.10
CA ILE A 123 64.52 -7.53 -7.57
C ILE A 123 65.66 -7.54 -6.55
N THR A 124 65.37 -7.36 -5.25
CA THR A 124 66.39 -7.40 -4.19
C THR A 124 67.09 -8.75 -4.12
N LEU A 125 66.36 -9.87 -4.14
CA LEU A 125 66.94 -11.22 -4.13
C LEU A 125 67.78 -11.50 -5.38
N GLY A 126 67.31 -11.09 -6.57
CA GLY A 126 68.07 -11.23 -7.81
C GLY A 126 69.32 -10.35 -7.88
N SER A 127 69.38 -9.26 -7.11
CA SER A 127 70.60 -8.45 -6.96
C SER A 127 71.61 -9.08 -5.97
N LEU A 128 71.13 -9.74 -4.90
CA LEU A 128 71.98 -10.45 -3.94
C LEU A 128 72.68 -11.66 -4.58
N LEU A 129 71.93 -12.50 -5.30
CA LEU A 129 72.48 -13.70 -5.96
C LEU A 129 73.48 -13.34 -7.07
N ARG A 130 73.33 -12.19 -7.73
CA ARG A 130 74.31 -11.67 -8.70
C ARG A 130 75.56 -11.08 -8.05
N GLY A 131 75.47 -10.62 -6.80
CA GLY A 131 76.61 -10.20 -6.00
C GLY A 131 77.47 -11.38 -5.54
N GLU A 132 76.83 -12.47 -5.12
CA GLU A 132 77.52 -13.70 -4.67
C GLU A 132 78.21 -14.46 -5.82
N GLN A 133 77.71 -14.36 -7.05
CA GLN A 133 78.36 -14.95 -8.23
C GLN A 133 79.63 -14.19 -8.68
N LYS A 134 79.89 -12.98 -8.17
CA LYS A 134 81.10 -12.20 -8.51
C LYS A 134 82.27 -12.36 -7.53
N THR A 135 82.09 -13.10 -6.43
CA THR A 135 83.14 -13.28 -5.40
C THR A 135 83.88 -14.62 -5.46
N HIS A 136 83.58 -15.48 -6.45
CA HIS A 136 84.28 -16.75 -6.63
C HIS A 136 84.75 -16.93 -8.07
N ASN A 137 85.85 -16.26 -8.40
CA ASN A 137 86.79 -16.76 -9.40
C ASN A 137 88.21 -16.61 -8.83
N PRO A 138 88.83 -17.69 -8.30
CA PRO A 138 90.22 -17.64 -7.87
C PRO A 138 91.11 -17.62 -9.11
N SER A 139 92.00 -16.63 -9.17
CA SER A 139 93.11 -16.59 -10.11
C SER A 139 94.02 -17.80 -9.92
N LEU A 140 94.28 -18.55 -10.99
CA LEU A 140 95.55 -19.19 -11.35
C LEU A 140 95.41 -19.88 -12.72
#